data_AF-A0A9X2AFN9-F1
#
_entry.id   AF-A0A9X2AFN9-F1
#
_cell.length_a   1.000
_cell.length_b   1.000
_cell.length_c   1.000
_cell.angle_alpha   90.00
_cell.angle_beta   90.00
_cell.angle_gamma   90.00
#
_symmetry.space_group_name_H-M   'P 1'
#
loop_
_entity.id
_entity.type
_entity.pdbx_description
1 polymer ?
#
loop_
_entity_poly.entity_id
_entity_poly.type
_entity_poly.pdbx_seq_one_letter_code
_entity_poly.pdbx_strand_id
1 'polypeptide(L)'
;MNPTAPAPTTWLSTRNPWILALLLAVLGAVLQLGLPWWSAVVLAFGLCFGQAQSGKAGFLAGFVGLGLSWLVPAAWLAFQNNGLLAHRVAQLLPLGGSVPVLVLVTTLIIGLAGGLAGLAGRWVREAIAPARAAR
;
A
#
# COMPACT_ATOMS: atom_id res chain seq x y z
N MET A 1 -44.78 8.41 -11.36
CA MET A 1 -43.48 8.31 -10.66
C MET A 1 -42.90 6.94 -10.97
N ASN A 2 -41.78 6.87 -11.66
CA ASN A 2 -41.19 5.62 -12.14
C ASN A 2 -40.31 4.98 -11.04
N PRO A 3 -40.63 3.76 -10.54
CA PRO A 3 -39.91 3.13 -9.42
C PRO A 3 -38.60 2.42 -9.82
N THR A 4 -38.07 2.59 -11.03
CA THR A 4 -36.92 1.82 -11.55
C THR A 4 -35.60 2.58 -11.63
N ALA A 5 -35.47 3.76 -11.02
CA ALA A 5 -34.16 4.41 -10.94
C ALA A 5 -33.22 3.55 -10.06
N PRO A 6 -32.14 2.96 -10.60
CA PRO A 6 -31.18 2.23 -9.77
C PRO A 6 -30.58 3.21 -8.77
N ALA A 7 -30.49 2.81 -7.50
CA ALA A 7 -29.84 3.60 -6.46
C ALA A 7 -28.44 4.03 -6.93
N PRO A 8 -28.00 5.27 -6.66
CA PRO A 8 -26.71 5.76 -7.14
C PRO A 8 -25.63 4.79 -6.67
N THR A 9 -24.98 4.13 -7.62
CA THR A 9 -23.79 3.32 -7.37
C THR A 9 -22.72 4.30 -6.94
N THR A 10 -22.57 4.48 -5.63
CA THR A 10 -21.52 5.33 -5.07
C THR A 10 -20.18 4.64 -5.33
N TRP A 11 -19.64 4.80 -6.53
CA TRP A 11 -18.33 4.27 -6.96
C TRP A 11 -17.19 4.82 -6.10
N LEU A 12 -17.43 5.93 -5.39
CA LEU A 12 -16.64 6.51 -4.30
C LEU A 12 -16.92 5.90 -2.92
N SER A 13 -17.28 4.62 -2.86
CA SER A 13 -17.41 3.94 -1.57
C SER A 13 -16.02 3.65 -1.00
N THR A 14 -15.79 3.98 0.26
CA THR A 14 -14.59 3.58 1.05
C THR A 14 -14.35 2.07 1.07
N ARG A 15 -15.30 1.29 0.53
CA ARG A 15 -15.22 -0.16 0.36
C ARG A 15 -14.44 -0.61 -0.89
N ASN A 16 -13.98 0.30 -1.76
CA ASN A 16 -13.18 -0.05 -2.93
C ASN A 16 -11.67 -0.20 -2.59
N PRO A 17 -11.03 -1.37 -2.83
CA PRO A 17 -9.62 -1.59 -2.52
C PRO A 17 -8.68 -0.64 -3.25
N TRP A 18 -9.06 -0.12 -4.43
CA TRP A 18 -8.22 0.80 -5.20
C TRP A 18 -8.16 2.19 -4.59
N ILE A 19 -9.26 2.66 -4.00
CA ILE A 19 -9.29 3.93 -3.27
C ILE A 19 -8.42 3.80 -2.01
N LEU A 20 -8.51 2.67 -1.31
CA LEU A 20 -7.65 2.36 -0.17
C LEU A 20 -6.17 2.30 -0.57
N ALA A 21 -5.84 1.68 -1.70
CA ALA A 21 -4.48 1.65 -2.24
C ALA A 21 -3.97 3.07 -2.54
N LEU A 22 -4.79 3.93 -3.15
CA LEU A 22 -4.43 5.31 -3.44
C LEU A 22 -4.20 6.12 -2.15
N LEU A 23 -5.07 5.96 -1.16
CA LEU A 23 -4.89 6.56 0.17
C LEU A 23 -3.58 6.10 0.82
N LEU A 24 -3.29 4.80 0.77
CA LEU A 24 -2.04 4.23 1.28
C LEU A 24 -0.81 4.75 0.53
N ALA A 25 -0.89 4.90 -0.78
CA ALA A 25 0.19 5.43 -1.60
C ALA A 25 0.53 6.88 -1.20
N VAL A 26 -0.48 7.74 -1.13
CA VAL A 26 -0.30 9.16 -0.80
C VAL A 26 0.11 9.34 0.65
N LEU A 27 -0.65 8.79 1.59
CA LEU A 27 -0.36 8.94 3.02
C LEU A 27 0.96 8.26 3.38
N GLY A 28 1.23 7.08 2.83
CA GLY A 28 2.51 6.39 3.02
C GLY A 28 3.67 7.23 2.51
N ALA A 29 3.59 7.82 1.32
CA ALA A 29 4.65 8.67 0.80
C ALA A 29 4.89 9.91 1.67
N VAL A 30 3.82 10.58 2.12
CA VAL A 30 3.91 11.77 2.99
C VAL A 30 4.47 11.41 4.37
N LEU A 31 4.03 10.31 4.97
CA LEU A 31 4.45 9.88 6.30
C LEU A 31 5.97 9.67 6.38
N GLN A 32 6.54 9.12 5.31
CA GLN A 32 7.96 8.79 5.21
C GLN A 32 8.87 10.03 5.03
N LEU A 33 8.31 11.23 4.85
CA LEU A 33 9.09 12.48 4.80
C LEU A 33 9.60 12.93 6.17
N GLY A 34 8.88 12.59 7.24
CA GLY A 34 9.22 12.99 8.61
C GLY A 34 9.36 11.83 9.60
N LEU A 35 8.91 10.63 9.22
CA LEU A 35 9.00 9.43 10.05
C LEU A 35 9.85 8.36 9.37
N PRO A 36 10.39 7.40 10.15
CA PRO A 36 11.05 6.25 9.58
C PRO A 36 10.13 5.47 8.63
N TRP A 37 10.72 4.85 7.60
CA TRP A 37 9.99 4.15 6.55
C TRP A 37 9.04 3.04 7.05
N TRP A 38 9.35 2.38 8.16
CA TRP A 38 8.51 1.32 8.74
C TRP A 38 7.15 1.85 9.23
N SER A 39 7.01 3.16 9.44
CA SER A 39 5.75 3.79 9.83
C SER A 39 4.64 3.57 8.79
N ALA A 40 4.99 3.47 7.50
CA ALA A 40 4.04 3.17 6.43
C ALA A 40 3.42 1.76 6.59
N VAL A 41 4.15 0.80 7.16
CA VAL A 41 3.65 -0.56 7.42
C VAL A 41 2.58 -0.55 8.51
N VAL A 42 2.80 0.25 9.57
CA VAL A 42 1.81 0.46 10.65
C VAL A 42 0.56 1.16 10.11
N LEU A 43 0.75 2.16 9.24
CA LEU A 43 -0.35 2.82 8.53
C LEU A 43 -1.17 1.83 7.69
N ALA A 44 -0.51 0.94 6.95
CA ALA A 44 -1.16 -0.11 6.15
C ALA A 44 -2.02 -1.05 7.01
N PHE A 45 -1.47 -1.49 8.14
CA PHE A 45 -2.21 -2.29 9.10
C PHE A 45 -3.47 -1.55 9.59
N GLY A 46 -3.32 -0.31 10.07
CA GLY A 46 -4.43 0.45 10.65
C GLY A 46 -5.54 0.77 9.65
N LEU A 47 -5.18 1.22 8.43
CA LEU A 47 -6.17 1.55 7.41
C LEU A 47 -6.91 0.30 6.91
N CYS A 48 -6.22 -0.82 6.70
CA CYS A 48 -6.86 -2.06 6.29
C CYS A 48 -7.69 -2.70 7.42
N PHE A 49 -7.26 -2.57 8.68
CA PHE A 49 -8.05 -2.93 9.84
C PHE A 49 -9.40 -2.21 9.83
N GLY A 50 -9.43 -0.90 9.58
CA GLY A 50 -10.66 -0.11 9.53
C GLY A 50 -11.50 -0.33 8.27
N GLN A 51 -10.88 -0.44 7.08
CA GLN A 51 -11.57 -0.21 5.81
C GLN A 51 -11.56 -1.41 4.84
N ALA A 52 -10.64 -2.37 4.97
CA ALA A 52 -10.54 -3.47 4.00
C ALA A 52 -11.78 -4.37 4.02
N GLN A 53 -12.29 -4.80 2.87
CA GLN A 53 -13.51 -5.62 2.82
C GLN A 53 -13.26 -7.12 3.01
N SER A 54 -12.07 -7.58 2.65
CA SER A 54 -11.64 -8.98 2.75
C SER A 54 -10.13 -9.05 2.88
N GLY A 55 -9.59 -10.20 3.30
CA GLY A 55 -8.15 -10.37 3.42
C GLY A 55 -7.43 -10.10 2.09
N LYS A 56 -7.96 -10.63 0.98
CA LYS A 56 -7.45 -10.38 -0.37
C LYS A 56 -7.48 -8.89 -0.74
N ALA A 57 -8.56 -8.18 -0.42
CA ALA A 57 -8.67 -6.75 -0.67
C ALA A 57 -7.66 -5.95 0.17
N GLY A 58 -7.47 -6.32 1.44
CA GLY A 58 -6.46 -5.71 2.33
C GLY A 58 -5.03 -5.94 1.83
N PHE A 59 -4.72 -7.16 1.39
CA PHE A 59 -3.43 -7.49 0.80
C PHE A 59 -3.16 -6.69 -0.47
N LEU A 60 -4.09 -6.68 -1.43
CA LEU A 60 -3.90 -5.96 -2.69
C LEU A 60 -3.80 -4.45 -2.48
N ALA A 61 -4.64 -3.88 -1.62
CA ALA A 61 -4.59 -2.46 -1.30
C ALA A 61 -3.27 -2.08 -0.61
N GLY A 62 -2.83 -2.88 0.36
CA GLY A 62 -1.55 -2.74 1.04
C GLY A 62 -0.37 -2.85 0.07
N PHE A 63 -0.36 -3.88 -0.77
CA PHE A 63 0.72 -4.16 -1.71
C PHE A 63 0.89 -3.07 -2.75
N VAL A 64 -0.21 -2.72 -3.43
CA VAL A 64 -0.18 -1.68 -4.46
C VAL A 64 0.05 -0.31 -3.82
N GLY A 65 -0.62 -0.01 -2.71
CA GLY A 65 -0.50 1.28 -2.05
C GLY A 65 0.92 1.57 -1.56
N LEU A 66 1.48 0.69 -0.74
CA LEU A 66 2.84 0.89 -0.23
C LEU A 66 3.89 0.72 -1.33
N GLY A 67 3.69 -0.20 -2.27
CA GLY A 67 4.55 -0.32 -3.45
C GLY A 67 4.62 1.00 -4.22
N LEU A 68 3.49 1.64 -4.51
CA LEU A 68 3.45 2.94 -5.18
C LEU A 68 4.03 4.07 -4.31
N SER A 69 3.82 4.03 -2.99
CA SER A 69 4.40 5.00 -2.05
C SER A 69 5.93 5.02 -2.10
N TRP A 70 6.55 3.93 -2.55
CA TRP A 70 8.00 3.78 -2.69
C TRP A 70 8.46 3.96 -4.14
N LEU A 71 7.82 3.28 -5.09
CA LEU A 71 8.19 3.24 -6.50
C LEU A 71 8.25 4.64 -7.11
N VAL A 72 7.19 5.43 -6.93
CA VAL A 72 7.04 6.73 -7.56
C VAL A 72 8.13 7.70 -7.08
N PRO A 73 8.30 7.96 -5.76
CA PRO A 73 9.36 8.86 -5.31
C PRO A 73 10.76 8.31 -5.56
N ALA A 74 11.00 7.00 -5.41
CA ALA A 74 12.32 6.42 -5.67
C ALA A 74 12.73 6.57 -7.14
N ALA A 75 11.83 6.28 -8.07
CA ALA A 75 12.06 6.47 -9.51
C ALA A 75 12.25 7.95 -9.86
N TRP A 76 11.43 8.84 -9.28
CA TRP A 76 11.53 10.28 -9.49
C TRP A 76 12.87 10.84 -9.01
N LEU A 77 13.29 10.50 -7.78
CA LEU A 77 14.56 10.94 -7.20
C LEU A 77 15.76 10.37 -7.96
N ALA A 78 15.68 9.12 -8.42
CA ALA A 78 16.69 8.53 -9.27
C ALA A 78 16.78 9.27 -10.62
N PHE A 79 15.66 9.61 -11.25
CA PHE A 79 15.66 10.37 -12.50
C PHE A 79 16.27 11.76 -12.33
N GLN A 80 15.95 12.46 -11.24
CA GLN A 80 16.39 13.83 -10.98
C GLN A 80 17.91 14.00 -10.82
N ASN A 81 18.64 12.95 -10.44
CA ASN A 81 20.10 13.00 -10.25
C ASN A 81 20.87 12.01 -11.12
N ASN A 82 20.29 11.58 -12.24
CA ASN A 82 20.85 10.56 -13.13
C ASN A 82 21.21 9.24 -12.42
N GLY A 83 20.49 8.93 -11.35
CA GLY A 83 20.64 7.72 -10.56
C GLY A 83 21.92 7.67 -9.73
N LEU A 84 22.65 8.78 -9.53
CA LEU A 84 23.97 8.77 -8.92
C LEU A 84 23.99 8.06 -7.57
N LEU A 85 23.10 8.44 -6.65
CA LEU A 85 23.02 7.83 -5.31
C LEU A 85 22.52 6.39 -5.38
N ALA A 86 21.45 6.15 -6.15
CA ALA A 86 20.87 4.82 -6.32
C ALA A 86 21.89 3.84 -6.94
N HIS A 87 22.75 4.31 -7.83
CA HIS A 87 23.82 3.53 -8.45
C HIS A 87 24.85 3.09 -7.40
N ARG A 88 25.28 4.00 -6.52
CA ARG A 88 26.19 3.66 -5.41
C ARG A 88 25.58 2.62 -4.48
N VAL A 89 24.30 2.76 -4.13
CA VAL A 89 23.59 1.76 -3.32
C VAL A 89 23.52 0.42 -4.05
N ALA A 90 23.22 0.42 -5.35
CA ALA A 90 23.17 -0.80 -6.15
C ALA A 90 24.55 -1.45 -6.38
N GLN A 91 25.66 -0.74 -6.18
CA GLN A 91 27.03 -1.30 -6.15
C GLN A 91 27.36 -1.96 -4.81
N LEU A 92 26.84 -1.43 -3.70
CA LEU A 92 27.01 -2.03 -2.37
C LEU A 92 26.20 -3.32 -2.22
N LEU A 93 25.07 -3.40 -2.92
CA LEU A 93 24.25 -4.60 -3.01
C LEU A 93 24.71 -5.47 -4.20
N PRO A 94 24.40 -6.78 -4.22
CA PRO A 94 24.70 -7.67 -5.34
C PRO A 94 23.79 -7.40 -6.56
N LEU A 95 23.63 -6.13 -6.95
CA LEU A 95 22.75 -5.66 -8.02
C LEU A 95 23.52 -5.05 -9.20
N GLY A 96 24.85 -5.08 -9.16
CA GLY A 96 25.72 -4.64 -10.26
C GLY A 96 25.60 -3.16 -10.63
N GLY A 97 25.19 -2.31 -9.69
CA GLY A 97 24.96 -0.88 -9.96
C GLY A 97 23.65 -0.58 -10.72
N SER A 98 22.78 -1.57 -10.92
CA SER A 98 21.54 -1.40 -11.67
C SER A 98 20.47 -0.67 -10.85
N VAL A 99 20.28 0.62 -11.17
CA VAL A 99 19.27 1.49 -10.55
C VAL A 99 17.83 0.96 -10.75
N PRO A 100 17.40 0.55 -11.96
CA PRO A 100 16.05 0.02 -12.13
C PRO A 100 15.79 -1.23 -11.29
N VAL A 101 16.78 -2.13 -11.19
CA VAL A 101 16.66 -3.35 -10.37
C VAL A 101 16.55 -2.99 -8.89
N LEU A 102 17.35 -2.04 -8.41
CA LEU A 102 17.26 -1.56 -7.02
C LEU A 102 15.87 -1.00 -6.70
N VAL A 103 15.34 -0.15 -7.57
CA VAL A 103 14.00 0.45 -7.39
C VAL A 103 12.92 -0.64 -7.38
N LEU A 104 13.00 -1.61 -8.30
CA LEU A 104 12.03 -2.71 -8.36
C LEU A 104 12.08 -3.63 -7.13
N VAL A 105 13.28 -4.02 -6.69
CA VAL A 105 13.45 -4.90 -5.53
C VAL A 105 12.95 -4.22 -4.26
N THR A 106 13.33 -2.96 -4.03
CA THR A 106 12.87 -2.21 -2.85
C THR A 106 11.37 -1.96 -2.88
N THR A 107 10.80 -1.63 -4.05
CA THR A 107 9.34 -1.53 -4.26
C THR A 107 8.63 -2.83 -3.92
N LEU A 108 9.16 -3.98 -4.36
CA LEU A 108 8.55 -5.28 -4.09
C LEU A 108 8.59 -5.62 -2.60
N ILE A 109 9.71 -5.33 -1.92
CA ILE A 109 9.85 -5.54 -0.48
C ILE A 109 8.82 -4.71 0.29
N ILE A 110 8.71 -3.42 -0.04
CA ILE A 110 7.77 -2.50 0.63
C ILE A 110 6.32 -2.84 0.29
N GLY A 111 6.04 -3.22 -0.96
CA GLY A 111 4.74 -3.74 -1.37
C GLY A 111 4.37 -5.00 -0.57
N LEU A 112 5.27 -5.98 -0.47
CA LEU A 112 5.01 -7.19 0.32
C LEU A 112 4.78 -6.87 1.79
N ALA A 113 5.59 -6.00 2.40
CA ALA A 113 5.41 -5.56 3.77
C ALA A 113 4.03 -4.91 3.97
N GLY A 114 3.62 -4.02 3.05
CA GLY A 114 2.31 -3.38 3.10
C GLY A 114 1.15 -4.33 2.85
N GLY A 115 1.30 -5.28 1.94
CA GLY A 115 0.29 -6.31 1.66
C GLY A 115 0.08 -7.23 2.85
N LEU A 116 1.15 -7.71 3.48
CA LEU A 116 1.08 -8.54 4.68
C LEU A 116 0.50 -7.77 5.87
N ALA A 117 0.89 -6.50 6.07
CA ALA A 117 0.30 -5.65 7.09
C ALA A 117 -1.20 -5.39 6.84
N GLY A 118 -1.59 -5.16 5.58
CA GLY A 118 -2.98 -4.97 5.20
C GLY A 118 -3.83 -6.23 5.42
N LEU A 119 -3.29 -7.40 5.09
CA LEU A 119 -3.90 -8.70 5.37
C LEU A 119 -4.08 -8.92 6.87
N ALA A 120 -3.02 -8.69 7.65
CA ALA A 120 -3.05 -8.82 9.11
C ALA A 120 -4.08 -7.88 9.74
N GLY A 121 -4.13 -6.60 9.32
CA GLY A 121 -5.13 -5.64 9.80
C GLY A 121 -6.55 -6.15 9.59
N ARG A 122 -6.86 -6.70 8.40
CA ARG A 122 -8.18 -7.26 8.14
C ARG A 122 -8.48 -8.48 9.03
N TRP A 123 -7.54 -9.42 9.14
CA TRP A 123 -7.74 -10.65 9.91
C TRP A 123 -7.85 -10.38 11.41
N VAL A 124 -7.10 -9.42 11.96
CA VAL A 124 -7.25 -9.02 13.36
C VAL A 124 -8.65 -8.48 13.62
N ARG A 125 -9.22 -7.66 12.71
CA ARG A 125 -10.61 -7.21 12.85
C ARG A 125 -11.59 -8.38 12.83
N GLU A 126 -11.40 -9.37 11.94
CA GLU A 126 -12.26 -10.55 11.88
C GLU A 126 -12.17 -11.39 13.15
N ALA A 127 -10.98 -11.55 13.72
CA ALA A 127 -10.76 -12.34 14.93
C ALA A 127 -11.38 -11.71 16.19
N ILE A 128 -11.41 -10.37 16.29
CA ILE A 128 -11.99 -9.67 17.43
C ILE A 128 -13.47 -9.31 17.22
N ALA A 129 -13.97 -9.38 15.99
CA ALA A 129 -15.38 -9.16 15.73
C ALA A 129 -16.16 -10.26 16.45
N PRO A 130 -17.21 -9.92 17.23
CA PRO A 130 -18.02 -10.93 17.88
C PRO A 130 -18.55 -11.87 16.79
N ALA A 131 -18.36 -13.18 17.01
CA ALA A 131 -18.99 -14.20 16.17
C ALA A 131 -20.43 -13.77 16.00
N ARG A 132 -20.83 -13.43 14.76
CA ARG A 132 -22.21 -13.08 14.48
C ARG A 132 -23.01 -14.26 15.00
N ALA A 133 -23.69 -14.05 16.13
CA ALA A 133 -24.34 -15.09 16.88
C ALA A 133 -25.14 -15.93 15.89
N ALA A 134 -24.89 -17.25 15.89
CA ALA A 134 -25.54 -18.26 15.07
C ALA A 134 -26.93 -17.80 14.59
N ARG A 135 -27.03 -17.36 13.34
CA ARG A 135 -28.27 -17.08 12.61
C ARG A 135 -28.03 -17.28 11.13
#